data_AF-A0A8J1W5W0-F1
#
_entry.id   AF-A0A8J1W5W0-F1
#
_cell.length_a   1.000
_cell.length_b   1.000
_cell.length_c   1.000
_cell.angle_alpha   90.00
_cell.angle_beta   90.00
_cell.angle_gamma   90.00
#
_symmetry.space_group_name_H-M   'P 1'
#
loop_
_entity.id
_entity.type
_entity.pdbx_description
1 polymer ?
#
loop_
_entity_poly.entity_id
_entity_poly.type
_entity_poly.pdbx_seq_one_letter_code
_entity_poly.pdbx_strand_id
1 'polypeptide(L)'
;MRAFCYTVAFAATSADGRPSHAVVPPLPNDELTSGFNSAGALVKDPIRSSSSSSSSSSKHESDNFVERVRKRAEAINLLRYGQKSLASPDPFIDSRSLQGVQSQYCLITANGLTDHLRNCLQTCHVLDNTIEPRFTQFESFCVEAAGDVMWPDVCYNFMECVLGCKITKEITKDKSIEMIKTADRQDMFEKIDPGNVEAEQRCDMEKCRSYCVRQRLGTCHEIGYISACEAAQRGQYLPCDVDCSSAQSLQAGFATLAATVLLYLLFI
;
A
#
# COMPACT_ATOMS: atom_id res chain seq x y z
N MET A 1 25.30 16.49 -18.37
CA MET A 1 25.28 17.13 -17.05
C MET A 1 25.08 16.02 -16.03
N ARG A 2 26.08 15.72 -15.19
CA ARG A 2 26.04 14.62 -14.21
C ARG A 2 25.59 15.22 -12.87
N ALA A 3 24.44 14.78 -12.36
CA ALA A 3 23.96 15.17 -11.04
C ALA A 3 24.71 14.34 -9.97
N PHE A 4 25.41 15.02 -9.07
CA PHE A 4 26.02 14.42 -7.90
C PHE A 4 24.95 14.34 -6.79
N CYS A 5 24.59 13.13 -6.38
CA CYS A 5 23.85 12.93 -5.14
C CYS A 5 24.83 13.16 -3.97
N TYR A 6 24.60 14.21 -3.18
CA TYR A 6 25.34 14.44 -1.95
C TYR A 6 24.81 13.52 -0.85
N THR A 7 25.64 12.58 -0.42
CA THR A 7 25.47 11.83 0.82
C THR A 7 25.84 12.75 1.99
N VAL A 8 24.86 13.19 2.77
CA VAL A 8 25.12 13.87 4.05
C VAL A 8 25.23 12.79 5.12
N ALA A 9 26.45 12.41 5.47
CA ALA A 9 26.72 11.54 6.60
C ALA A 9 26.68 12.37 7.89
N PHE A 10 25.67 12.13 8.74
CA PHE A 10 25.68 12.63 10.11
C PHE A 10 26.52 11.67 10.97
N ALA A 11 27.72 12.12 11.36
CA ALA A 11 28.52 11.46 12.38
C ALA A 11 27.94 11.81 13.77
N ALA A 12 27.22 10.88 14.38
CA ALA A 12 26.85 10.98 15.79
C ALA A 12 28.02 10.49 16.65
N THR A 13 28.74 11.41 17.28
CA THR A 13 29.71 11.09 18.34
C THR A 13 28.96 10.92 19.66
N SER A 14 28.85 9.68 20.15
CA SER A 14 28.46 9.39 21.53
C SER A 14 29.67 9.54 22.45
N ALA A 15 29.56 10.37 23.47
CA ALA A 15 30.65 10.76 24.37
C ALA A 15 30.75 9.92 25.65
N ASP A 16 29.88 8.93 25.89
CA ASP A 16 29.86 8.22 27.18
C ASP A 16 30.04 6.71 27.02
N GLY A 17 31.31 6.29 27.05
CA GLY A 17 31.71 4.89 27.19
C GLY A 17 31.43 4.35 28.59
N ARG A 18 30.19 3.93 28.86
CA ARG A 18 29.88 3.04 29.99
C ARG A 18 28.97 1.87 29.59
N PRO A 19 29.35 0.62 29.89
CA PRO A 19 28.47 -0.52 29.76
C PRO A 19 27.43 -0.50 30.88
N SER A 20 26.15 -0.36 30.52
CA SER A 20 25.03 -0.52 31.46
C SER A 20 24.57 -1.98 31.43
N HIS A 21 24.81 -2.70 32.52
CA HIS A 21 24.21 -4.01 32.77
C HIS A 21 22.72 -3.82 33.08
N ALA A 22 21.84 -4.32 32.21
CA ALA A 22 20.41 -4.36 32.46
C ALA A 22 20.06 -5.60 33.30
N VAL A 23 19.47 -5.32 34.47
CA VAL A 23 18.90 -6.28 35.42
C VAL A 23 17.56 -6.79 34.85
N VAL A 24 17.40 -8.11 34.81
CA VAL A 24 16.16 -8.80 34.40
C VAL A 24 15.18 -8.84 35.57
N PRO A 25 13.96 -8.29 35.47
CA PRO A 25 12.89 -8.58 36.43
C PRO A 25 12.13 -9.87 36.06
N PRO A 26 11.63 -10.64 37.04
CA PRO A 26 10.93 -11.89 36.81
C PRO A 26 9.48 -11.69 36.33
N LEU A 27 9.04 -12.64 35.49
CA LEU A 27 7.67 -12.81 35.00
C LEU A 27 6.67 -13.09 36.15
N PRO A 28 5.45 -12.53 36.12
CA PRO A 28 4.32 -13.06 36.86
C PRO A 28 3.58 -14.13 36.04
N ASN A 29 3.34 -15.26 36.72
CA ASN A 29 2.50 -16.37 36.31
C ASN A 29 1.00 -16.04 36.43
N ASP A 30 0.20 -16.81 35.67
CA ASP A 30 -1.18 -17.25 35.91
C ASP A 30 -2.30 -16.20 36.02
N GLU A 31 -3.30 -16.30 35.14
CA GLU A 31 -4.61 -16.86 35.52
C GLU A 31 -5.53 -17.06 34.30
N LEU A 32 -5.82 -18.33 34.01
CA LEU A 32 -7.04 -18.76 33.34
C LEU A 32 -8.21 -18.50 34.30
N THR A 33 -9.25 -17.78 33.86
CA THR A 33 -10.61 -18.07 34.31
C THR A 33 -11.65 -17.92 33.20
N SER A 34 -12.34 -19.04 33.04
CA SER A 34 -13.60 -19.30 32.34
C SER A 34 -14.74 -18.37 32.77
N GLY A 35 -15.64 -18.05 31.84
CA GLY A 35 -16.91 -17.36 32.12
C GLY A 35 -17.92 -17.46 30.97
N PHE A 36 -18.81 -18.44 31.10
CA PHE A 36 -19.93 -18.82 30.24
C PHE A 36 -21.08 -17.78 30.12
N ASN A 37 -21.96 -18.00 29.12
CA ASN A 37 -23.36 -17.59 28.98
C ASN A 37 -23.63 -16.14 28.47
N SER A 38 -24.64 -15.81 27.66
CA SER A 38 -25.93 -16.47 27.37
C SER A 38 -26.55 -15.91 26.08
N ALA A 39 -27.51 -16.68 25.58
CA ALA A 39 -28.37 -16.46 24.43
C ALA A 39 -29.11 -15.12 24.37
N GLY A 40 -29.60 -14.75 23.16
CA GLY A 40 -30.63 -13.72 23.05
C GLY A 40 -31.05 -13.31 21.64
N ALA A 41 -32.25 -13.74 21.26
CA ALA A 41 -33.23 -13.05 20.40
C ALA A 41 -33.02 -13.03 18.86
N LEU A 42 -33.69 -14.01 18.28
CA LEU A 42 -34.19 -14.08 16.91
C LEU A 42 -35.43 -13.16 16.80
N VAL A 43 -35.35 -12.07 16.01
CA VAL A 43 -36.52 -11.26 15.63
C VAL A 43 -36.72 -11.41 14.12
N LYS A 44 -37.85 -12.01 13.78
CA LYS A 44 -38.30 -12.35 12.43
C LYS A 44 -39.50 -11.45 12.13
N ASP A 45 -39.29 -10.39 11.37
CA ASP A 45 -40.40 -9.54 10.92
C ASP A 45 -41.07 -10.14 9.68
N PRO A 46 -42.42 -10.24 9.64
CA PRO A 46 -43.15 -10.61 8.45
C PRO A 46 -43.44 -9.36 7.60
N ILE A 47 -42.78 -9.25 6.44
CA ILE A 47 -43.16 -8.25 5.44
C ILE A 47 -44.47 -8.69 4.79
N ARG A 48 -45.47 -7.85 5.00
CA ARG A 48 -46.84 -7.90 4.48
C ARG A 48 -46.84 -7.62 2.98
N SER A 49 -47.20 -8.63 2.19
CA SER A 49 -47.44 -8.55 0.76
C SER A 49 -48.71 -7.72 0.48
N SER A 50 -48.56 -6.56 -0.15
CA SER A 50 -49.67 -5.86 -0.80
C SER A 50 -49.68 -6.22 -2.28
N SER A 51 -50.67 -7.01 -2.66
CA SER A 51 -51.05 -7.31 -4.03
C SER A 51 -51.75 -6.11 -4.66
N SER A 52 -51.23 -5.62 -5.79
CA SER A 52 -52.02 -4.86 -6.76
C SER A 52 -51.69 -5.35 -8.17
N SER A 53 -52.65 -6.09 -8.70
CA SER A 53 -52.84 -6.52 -10.07
C SER A 53 -53.05 -5.33 -11.01
N SER A 54 -52.30 -5.26 -12.13
CA SER A 54 -52.81 -4.98 -13.49
C SER A 54 -51.67 -4.58 -14.44
N SER A 55 -51.38 -5.43 -15.43
CA SER A 55 -50.96 -5.09 -16.80
C SER A 55 -50.35 -6.33 -17.47
N SER A 56 -51.20 -7.30 -17.77
CA SER A 56 -50.89 -8.47 -18.59
C SER A 56 -50.80 -8.07 -20.05
N SER A 57 -49.68 -7.47 -20.49
CA SER A 57 -49.37 -7.35 -21.94
C SER A 57 -47.91 -7.04 -22.27
N SER A 58 -46.92 -7.43 -21.45
CA SER A 58 -45.49 -7.28 -21.81
C SER A 58 -44.57 -8.44 -21.41
N LYS A 59 -45.12 -9.55 -20.88
CA LYS A 59 -44.30 -10.71 -20.43
C LYS A 59 -43.57 -11.41 -21.57
N HIS A 60 -44.11 -11.37 -22.79
CA HIS A 60 -43.49 -12.07 -23.92
C HIS A 60 -42.20 -11.42 -24.44
N GLU A 61 -41.95 -10.15 -24.10
CA GLU A 61 -40.76 -9.41 -24.55
C GLU A 61 -39.62 -9.45 -23.52
N SER A 62 -39.96 -9.52 -22.22
CA SER A 62 -38.98 -9.62 -21.12
C SER A 62 -38.24 -10.96 -21.13
N ASP A 63 -38.95 -12.07 -21.40
CA ASP A 63 -38.34 -13.40 -21.41
C ASP A 63 -37.36 -13.55 -22.60
N ASN A 64 -37.65 -12.88 -23.72
CA ASN A 64 -36.74 -12.78 -24.86
C ASN A 64 -35.51 -11.90 -24.58
N PHE A 65 -35.58 -10.93 -23.66
CA PHE A 65 -34.43 -10.12 -23.30
C PHE A 65 -33.46 -10.90 -22.41
N VAL A 66 -33.97 -11.57 -21.38
CA VAL A 66 -33.15 -12.38 -20.45
C VAL A 66 -32.43 -13.51 -21.21
N GLU A 67 -33.12 -14.17 -22.14
CA GLU A 67 -32.49 -15.24 -22.94
C GLU A 67 -31.45 -14.72 -23.95
N ARG A 68 -31.63 -13.49 -24.48
CA ARG A 68 -30.62 -12.83 -25.33
C ARG A 68 -29.38 -12.42 -24.55
N VAL A 69 -29.54 -11.96 -23.30
CA VAL A 69 -28.42 -11.61 -22.42
C VAL A 69 -27.66 -12.88 -21.99
N ARG A 70 -28.37 -13.95 -21.63
CA ARG A 70 -27.78 -15.25 -21.28
C ARG A 70 -26.99 -15.85 -22.44
N LYS A 71 -27.54 -15.85 -23.66
CA LYS A 71 -26.83 -16.32 -24.88
C LYS A 71 -25.61 -15.47 -25.24
N ARG A 72 -25.65 -14.15 -25.01
CA ARG A 72 -24.46 -13.27 -25.19
C ARG A 72 -23.38 -13.54 -24.14
N ALA A 73 -23.75 -13.79 -22.89
CA ALA A 73 -22.80 -14.13 -21.83
C ALA A 73 -22.10 -15.48 -22.10
N GLU A 74 -22.84 -16.49 -22.59
CA GLU A 74 -22.26 -17.78 -22.99
C GLU A 74 -21.33 -17.65 -24.22
N ALA A 75 -21.69 -16.82 -25.21
CA ALA A 75 -20.82 -16.55 -26.37
C ALA A 75 -19.51 -15.85 -26.00
N ILE A 76 -19.54 -14.90 -25.05
CA ILE A 76 -18.33 -14.22 -24.56
C ILE A 76 -17.42 -15.20 -23.79
N ASN A 77 -17.99 -16.12 -23.02
CA ASN A 77 -17.20 -17.16 -22.33
C ASN A 77 -16.57 -18.15 -23.32
N LEU A 78 -17.26 -18.52 -24.40
CA LEU A 78 -16.69 -19.39 -25.44
C LEU A 78 -15.54 -18.72 -26.21
N LEU A 79 -15.62 -17.42 -26.47
CA LEU A 79 -14.49 -16.67 -27.05
C LEU A 79 -13.29 -16.59 -26.10
N ARG A 80 -13.55 -16.48 -24.78
CA ARG A 80 -12.49 -16.41 -23.76
C ARG A 80 -11.78 -17.76 -23.55
N TYR A 81 -12.45 -18.89 -23.78
CA TYR A 81 -11.83 -20.22 -23.72
C TYR A 81 -11.25 -20.69 -25.06
N GLY A 82 -11.75 -20.21 -26.20
CA GLY A 82 -11.27 -20.58 -27.54
C GLY A 82 -9.94 -19.93 -27.94
N GLN A 83 -9.54 -18.82 -27.31
CA GLN A 83 -8.29 -18.12 -27.64
C GLN A 83 -7.03 -18.67 -26.93
N LYS A 84 -7.15 -19.72 -26.09
CA LYS A 84 -6.01 -20.30 -25.36
C LYS A 84 -5.18 -21.35 -26.13
N SER A 85 -5.44 -21.62 -27.41
CA SER A 85 -4.88 -22.81 -28.10
C SER A 85 -4.10 -22.56 -29.40
N LEU A 86 -3.74 -21.33 -29.72
CA LEU A 86 -2.86 -21.03 -30.88
C LEU A 86 -1.73 -20.06 -30.49
N ALA A 87 -1.24 -20.15 -29.25
CA ALA A 87 0.12 -19.73 -28.98
C ALA A 87 1.04 -20.68 -29.74
N SER A 88 1.71 -20.15 -30.76
CA SER A 88 2.90 -20.74 -31.37
C SER A 88 3.78 -21.32 -30.25
N PRO A 89 4.44 -22.48 -30.42
CA PRO A 89 5.45 -22.92 -29.47
C PRO A 89 6.51 -21.81 -29.39
N ASP A 90 6.45 -21.02 -28.33
CA ASP A 90 7.51 -20.10 -27.99
C ASP A 90 8.79 -20.94 -27.94
N PRO A 91 9.90 -20.46 -28.54
CA PRO A 91 11.17 -21.13 -28.35
C PRO A 91 11.34 -21.30 -26.85
N PHE A 92 11.72 -22.51 -26.43
CA PHE A 92 12.05 -22.83 -25.05
C PHE A 92 13.22 -21.91 -24.66
N ILE A 93 12.91 -20.71 -24.19
CA ILE A 93 13.85 -19.79 -23.60
C ILE A 93 14.16 -20.42 -22.26
N ASP A 94 15.29 -21.11 -22.23
CA ASP A 94 15.94 -21.55 -21.01
C ASP A 94 15.97 -20.36 -20.03
N SER A 95 15.16 -20.45 -18.98
CA SER A 95 15.05 -19.43 -17.94
C SER A 95 16.37 -19.26 -17.15
N ARG A 96 17.41 -20.05 -17.47
CA ARG A 96 18.77 -19.86 -16.96
C ARG A 96 19.63 -18.91 -17.81
N SER A 97 19.22 -18.57 -19.04
CA SER A 97 20.09 -17.81 -19.98
C SER A 97 19.74 -16.32 -20.11
N LEU A 98 18.65 -15.86 -19.49
CA LEU A 98 18.34 -14.44 -19.28
C LEU A 98 18.60 -14.01 -17.83
N GLN A 99 19.71 -14.46 -17.24
CA GLN A 99 20.38 -13.72 -16.15
C GLN A 99 21.09 -12.48 -16.72
N GLY A 100 20.39 -11.71 -17.54
CA GLY A 100 20.78 -10.35 -17.86
C GLY A 100 20.51 -9.49 -16.64
N VAL A 101 21.44 -9.52 -15.68
CA VAL A 101 21.72 -8.52 -14.63
C VAL A 101 20.50 -7.65 -14.25
N GLN A 102 19.35 -8.24 -13.94
CA GLN A 102 18.32 -7.55 -13.18
C GLN A 102 18.93 -7.46 -11.80
N SER A 103 19.37 -6.27 -11.46
CA SER A 103 20.05 -6.04 -10.22
C SER A 103 19.08 -6.30 -9.08
N GLN A 104 19.13 -7.51 -8.52
CA GLN A 104 18.37 -7.95 -7.36
C GLN A 104 18.91 -7.25 -6.09
N TYR A 105 18.98 -5.93 -6.13
CA TYR A 105 19.30 -5.15 -4.95
C TYR A 105 18.10 -5.31 -3.99
N CYS A 106 18.41 -5.72 -2.75
CA CYS A 106 17.45 -5.84 -1.66
C CYS A 106 16.36 -6.92 -1.81
N LEU A 107 16.64 -8.11 -2.37
CA LEU A 107 15.68 -9.21 -2.31
C LEU A 107 15.48 -9.71 -0.87
N ILE A 108 14.20 -9.77 -0.45
CA ILE A 108 13.80 -10.45 0.77
C ILE A 108 14.01 -11.95 0.57
N THR A 109 14.96 -12.51 1.30
CA THR A 109 15.24 -13.97 1.27
C THR A 109 14.42 -14.68 2.34
N ALA A 110 14.19 -15.99 2.17
CA ALA A 110 13.52 -16.81 3.17
C ALA A 110 14.23 -16.88 4.54
N ASN A 111 15.48 -16.40 4.62
CA ASN A 111 16.28 -16.39 5.85
C ASN A 111 15.95 -15.21 6.78
N GLY A 112 14.90 -14.43 6.48
CA GLY A 112 14.50 -13.27 7.26
C GLY A 112 15.30 -11.99 6.95
N LEU A 113 15.02 -10.96 7.75
CA LEU A 113 15.46 -9.60 7.51
C LEU A 113 16.84 -9.32 8.13
N THR A 114 17.91 -9.54 7.36
CA THR A 114 19.29 -9.22 7.78
C THR A 114 19.51 -7.71 7.90
N ASP A 115 20.45 -7.25 8.72
CA ASP A 115 20.74 -5.81 8.89
C ASP A 115 21.12 -5.13 7.56
N HIS A 116 21.86 -5.82 6.70
CA HIS A 116 22.17 -5.31 5.37
C HIS A 116 20.89 -5.13 4.54
N LEU A 117 19.99 -6.12 4.56
CA LEU A 117 18.73 -6.05 3.82
C LEU A 117 17.84 -4.91 4.36
N ARG A 118 17.77 -4.71 5.68
CA ARG A 118 17.06 -3.58 6.29
C ARG A 118 17.58 -2.25 5.77
N ASN A 119 18.90 -2.06 5.81
CA ASN A 119 19.52 -0.82 5.35
C ASN A 119 19.32 -0.59 3.84
N CYS A 120 19.35 -1.68 3.07
CA CYS A 120 19.08 -1.67 1.63
C CYS A 120 17.63 -1.24 1.34
N LEU A 121 16.65 -1.79 2.06
CA LEU A 121 15.23 -1.47 1.87
C LEU A 121 14.85 -0.06 2.36
N GLN A 122 15.58 0.47 3.34
CA GLN A 122 15.42 1.85 3.82
C GLN A 122 16.00 2.87 2.82
N THR A 123 17.12 2.53 2.18
CA THR A 123 17.84 3.44 1.30
C THR A 123 17.34 3.33 -0.13
N CYS A 124 16.80 4.42 -0.66
CA CYS A 124 16.33 4.47 -2.02
C CYS A 124 17.46 4.86 -2.99
N HIS A 125 17.60 4.10 -4.08
CA HIS A 125 18.59 4.31 -5.12
C HIS A 125 17.95 4.34 -6.51
N VAL A 126 18.46 5.19 -7.39
CA VAL A 126 18.06 5.24 -8.80
C VAL A 126 19.13 4.53 -9.63
N LEU A 127 18.78 3.40 -10.25
CA LEU A 127 19.64 2.55 -11.06
C LEU A 127 19.02 2.39 -12.45
N ASP A 128 19.72 2.84 -13.49
CA ASP A 128 19.25 2.73 -14.89
C ASP A 128 17.80 3.23 -15.10
N ASN A 129 17.47 4.39 -14.51
CA ASN A 129 16.13 4.99 -14.47
C ASN A 129 15.04 4.17 -13.75
N THR A 130 15.44 3.12 -13.03
CA THR A 130 14.58 2.33 -12.16
C THR A 130 14.88 2.68 -10.71
N ILE A 131 13.85 2.71 -9.87
CA ILE A 131 13.99 2.99 -8.44
C ILE A 131 13.97 1.68 -7.68
N GLU A 132 15.02 1.46 -6.90
CA GLU A 132 15.18 0.29 -6.04
C GLU A 132 15.37 0.74 -4.57
N PRO A 133 14.67 0.12 -3.60
CA PRO A 133 13.67 -0.93 -3.81
C PRO A 133 12.39 -0.38 -4.46
N ARG A 134 11.58 -1.27 -5.03
CA ARG A 134 10.23 -0.89 -5.47
C ARG A 134 9.41 -0.42 -4.29
N PHE A 135 8.50 0.52 -4.52
CA PHE A 135 7.69 1.06 -3.42
C PHE A 135 6.89 0.00 -2.65
N THR A 136 6.37 -1.03 -3.34
CA THR A 136 5.67 -2.15 -2.68
C THR A 136 6.57 -2.97 -1.76
N GLN A 137 7.86 -3.10 -2.08
CA GLN A 137 8.85 -3.77 -1.22
C GLN A 137 9.17 -2.90 -0.01
N PHE A 138 9.34 -1.59 -0.20
CA PHE A 138 9.50 -0.64 0.90
C PHE A 138 8.30 -0.65 1.85
N GLU A 139 7.08 -0.65 1.32
CA GLU A 139 5.86 -0.70 2.14
C GLU A 139 5.78 -2.01 2.93
N SER A 140 6.03 -3.14 2.26
CA SER A 140 6.06 -4.47 2.90
C SER A 140 7.11 -4.53 4.02
N PHE A 141 8.29 -3.96 3.78
CA PHE A 141 9.33 -3.80 4.79
C PHE A 141 8.85 -2.98 5.99
N CYS A 142 8.14 -1.87 5.77
CA CYS A 142 7.62 -1.06 6.86
C CYS A 142 6.56 -1.76 7.70
N VAL A 143 5.73 -2.63 7.08
CA VAL A 143 4.76 -3.47 7.78
C VAL A 143 5.46 -4.54 8.63
N GLU A 144 6.44 -5.24 8.07
CA GLU A 144 7.21 -6.26 8.79
C GLU A 144 7.99 -5.66 9.97
N ALA A 145 8.66 -4.52 9.73
CA ALA A 145 9.43 -3.81 10.74
C ALA A 145 8.56 -3.19 11.85
N ALA A 146 7.23 -3.08 11.67
CA ALA A 146 6.35 -2.54 12.70
C ALA A 146 6.25 -3.42 13.95
N GLY A 147 6.52 -4.73 13.81
CA GLY A 147 6.60 -5.68 14.92
C GLY A 147 7.91 -5.59 15.72
N ASP A 148 8.91 -4.86 15.22
CA ASP A 148 10.19 -4.71 15.90
C ASP A 148 10.16 -3.57 16.93
N VAL A 149 10.97 -3.71 17.99
CA VAL A 149 11.16 -2.66 19.00
C VAL A 149 11.84 -1.43 18.38
N MET A 150 12.80 -1.67 17.48
CA MET A 150 13.50 -0.61 16.73
C MET A 150 12.86 -0.44 15.35
N TRP A 151 11.66 0.13 15.33
CA TRP A 151 10.98 0.45 14.09
C TRP A 151 11.64 1.67 13.43
N PRO A 152 12.07 1.61 12.15
CA PRO A 152 12.78 2.73 11.52
C PRO A 152 11.90 3.97 11.41
N ASP A 153 12.47 5.15 11.73
CA ASP A 153 11.73 6.42 11.76
C ASP A 153 11.01 6.73 10.45
N VAL A 154 11.61 6.39 9.30
CA VAL A 154 10.98 6.60 7.98
C VAL A 154 9.67 5.80 7.85
N CYS A 155 9.67 4.56 8.35
CA CYS A 155 8.49 3.69 8.34
C CYS A 155 7.46 4.15 9.37
N TYR A 156 7.91 4.48 10.59
CA TYR A 156 7.05 5.01 11.64
C TYR A 156 6.28 6.24 11.16
N ASN A 157 7.00 7.25 10.65
CA ASN A 157 6.40 8.51 10.22
C ASN A 157 5.42 8.34 9.05
N PHE A 158 5.77 7.48 8.08
CA PHE A 158 4.90 7.16 6.96
C PHE A 158 3.63 6.46 7.42
N MET A 159 3.76 5.39 8.21
CA MET A 159 2.62 4.60 8.67
C MET A 159 1.73 5.37 9.65
N GLU A 160 2.31 6.22 10.49
CA GLU A 160 1.55 7.14 11.36
C GLU A 160 0.67 8.06 10.52
N CYS A 161 1.19 8.60 9.42
CA CYS A 161 0.41 9.42 8.51
C CYS A 161 -0.74 8.62 7.88
N VAL A 162 -0.46 7.39 7.41
CA VAL A 162 -1.48 6.52 6.79
C VAL A 162 -2.59 6.14 7.78
N LEU A 163 -2.26 5.97 9.06
CA LEU A 163 -3.23 5.73 10.12
C LEU A 163 -4.01 6.98 10.51
N GLY A 164 -3.43 8.15 10.28
CA GLY A 164 -4.09 9.44 10.46
C GLY A 164 -5.22 9.71 9.46
N CYS A 165 -5.28 8.97 8.36
CA CYS A 165 -6.30 9.09 7.33
C CYS A 165 -7.70 8.77 7.88
N LYS A 166 -8.71 9.52 7.41
CA LYS A 166 -10.11 9.33 7.84
C LYS A 166 -10.58 7.88 7.66
N ILE A 167 -10.33 7.29 6.50
CA ILE A 167 -10.72 5.91 6.20
C ILE A 167 -10.06 4.91 7.14
N THR A 168 -8.77 5.09 7.40
CA THR A 168 -8.00 4.22 8.28
C THR A 168 -8.42 4.36 9.74
N LYS A 169 -8.78 5.56 10.17
CA LYS A 169 -9.35 5.82 11.49
C LYS A 169 -10.67 5.11 11.72
N GLU A 170 -11.53 5.05 10.71
CA GLU A 170 -12.79 4.28 10.77
C GLU A 170 -12.53 2.78 10.96
N ILE A 171 -11.52 2.23 10.26
CA ILE A 171 -11.11 0.81 10.38
C ILE A 171 -10.45 0.52 11.73
N THR A 172 -9.55 1.41 12.17
CA THR A 172 -8.72 1.21 13.38
C THR A 172 -9.38 1.71 14.67
N LYS A 173 -10.54 2.37 14.58
CA LYS A 173 -11.27 3.00 15.69
C LYS A 173 -10.43 4.08 16.38
N ASP A 174 -9.85 4.98 15.59
CA ASP A 174 -9.06 6.14 16.05
C ASP A 174 -7.83 5.81 16.92
N LYS A 175 -7.31 4.58 16.84
CA LYS A 175 -6.10 4.21 17.57
C LYS A 175 -4.88 4.85 16.92
N SER A 176 -4.12 5.62 17.70
CA SER A 176 -2.77 6.03 17.29
C SER A 176 -1.81 4.86 17.37
N ILE A 177 -0.71 4.89 16.60
CA ILE A 177 0.35 3.88 16.67
C ILE A 177 0.85 3.67 18.11
N GLU A 178 0.99 4.75 18.87
CA GLU A 178 1.50 4.72 20.24
C GLU A 178 0.59 3.96 21.20
N MET A 179 -0.71 3.90 20.92
CA MET A 179 -1.69 3.16 21.72
C MET A 179 -1.70 1.66 21.40
N ILE A 180 -1.01 1.24 20.34
CA ILE A 180 -1.03 -0.13 19.85
C ILE A 180 0.23 -0.84 20.33
N LYS A 181 0.02 -1.96 21.04
CA LYS A 181 1.12 -2.82 21.48
C LYS A 181 1.91 -3.27 20.26
N THR A 182 3.23 -3.34 20.39
CA THR A 182 4.12 -3.73 19.28
C THR A 182 3.68 -5.02 18.58
N ALA A 183 3.24 -6.02 19.35
CA ALA A 183 2.76 -7.30 18.81
C ALA A 183 1.48 -7.19 17.95
N ASP A 184 0.66 -6.15 18.17
CA ASP A 184 -0.63 -5.98 17.49
C ASP A 184 -0.53 -5.06 16.26
N ARG A 185 0.62 -4.42 16.04
CA ARG A 185 0.81 -3.46 14.94
C ARG A 185 0.69 -4.12 13.58
N GLN A 186 1.24 -5.32 13.42
CA GLN A 186 1.21 -6.05 12.16
C GLN A 186 -0.22 -6.46 11.76
N ASP A 187 -1.00 -7.00 12.70
CA ASP A 187 -2.43 -7.33 12.50
C ASP A 187 -3.26 -6.09 12.13
N MET A 188 -2.92 -4.92 12.69
CA MET A 188 -3.56 -3.68 12.27
C MET A 188 -3.21 -3.32 10.81
N PHE A 189 -1.94 -3.44 10.40
CA PHE A 189 -1.54 -3.14 9.03
C PHE A 189 -2.18 -4.09 8.02
N GLU A 190 -2.37 -5.36 8.39
CA GLU A 190 -3.10 -6.34 7.58
C GLU A 190 -4.56 -5.91 7.35
N LYS A 191 -5.23 -5.33 8.36
CA LYS A 191 -6.62 -4.85 8.22
C LYS A 191 -6.77 -3.66 7.28
N ILE A 192 -5.72 -2.86 7.11
CA ILE A 192 -5.72 -1.68 6.24
C ILE A 192 -5.04 -1.97 4.90
N ASP A 193 -4.71 -3.24 4.63
CA ASP A 193 -4.20 -3.66 3.33
C ASP A 193 -5.26 -3.36 2.24
N PRO A 194 -4.90 -2.75 1.10
CA PRO A 194 -5.84 -2.46 0.02
C PRO A 194 -6.64 -3.68 -0.47
N GLY A 195 -6.08 -4.88 -0.35
CA GLY A 195 -6.75 -6.14 -0.66
C GLY A 195 -7.91 -6.46 0.29
N ASN A 196 -7.82 -6.03 1.55
CA ASN A 196 -8.79 -6.32 2.62
C ASN A 196 -9.86 -5.23 2.79
N VAL A 197 -9.66 -4.06 2.17
CA VAL A 197 -10.58 -2.91 2.22
C VAL A 197 -11.62 -2.99 1.09
N GLU A 198 -12.83 -2.48 1.31
CA GLU A 198 -13.90 -2.42 0.31
C GLU A 198 -13.49 -1.57 -0.91
N ALA A 199 -13.99 -1.92 -2.10
CA ALA A 199 -13.58 -1.27 -3.35
C ALA A 199 -13.77 0.25 -3.36
N GLU A 200 -14.84 0.75 -2.72
CA GLU A 200 -15.14 2.18 -2.61
C GLU A 200 -14.10 2.91 -1.75
N GLN A 201 -13.65 2.26 -0.69
CA GLN A 201 -12.70 2.81 0.30
C GLN A 201 -11.25 2.76 -0.18
N ARG A 202 -10.91 1.86 -1.10
CA ARG A 202 -9.55 1.76 -1.69
C ARG A 202 -9.11 3.06 -2.36
N CYS A 203 -10.02 3.74 -3.04
CA CYS A 203 -9.72 5.01 -3.72
C CYS A 203 -9.28 6.08 -2.72
N ASP A 204 -10.04 6.25 -1.64
CA ASP A 204 -9.75 7.23 -0.59
C ASP A 204 -8.47 6.87 0.18
N MET A 205 -8.23 5.58 0.39
CA MET A 205 -6.99 5.12 0.99
C MET A 205 -5.78 5.43 0.11
N GLU A 206 -5.91 5.25 -1.20
CA GLU A 206 -4.81 5.52 -2.13
C GLU A 206 -4.52 7.01 -2.30
N LYS A 207 -5.56 7.86 -2.29
CA LYS A 207 -5.40 9.32 -2.20
C LYS A 207 -4.68 9.74 -0.91
N CYS A 208 -4.97 9.06 0.20
CA CYS A 208 -4.29 9.38 1.45
C CYS A 208 -2.83 8.90 1.46
N ARG A 209 -2.57 7.72 0.87
CA ARG A 209 -1.21 7.20 0.68
C ARG A 209 -0.37 8.15 -0.16
N SER A 210 -0.89 8.67 -1.28
CA SER A 210 -0.16 9.65 -2.10
C SER A 210 0.21 10.92 -1.32
N TYR A 211 -0.71 11.42 -0.49
CA TYR A 211 -0.44 12.55 0.41
C TYR A 211 0.67 12.21 1.44
N CYS A 212 0.59 11.05 2.08
CA CYS A 212 1.55 10.64 3.11
C CYS A 212 2.95 10.37 2.55
N VAL A 213 3.04 9.80 1.35
CA VAL A 213 4.30 9.65 0.62
C VAL A 213 4.95 11.02 0.45
N ARG A 214 4.23 12.01 -0.07
CA ARG A 214 4.78 13.37 -0.24
C ARG A 214 5.21 14.02 1.06
N GLN A 215 4.42 13.84 2.11
CA GLN A 215 4.63 14.55 3.37
C GLN A 215 5.74 13.94 4.22
N ARG A 216 5.93 12.62 4.15
CA ARG A 216 6.80 11.87 5.06
C ARG A 216 7.99 11.22 4.38
N LEU A 217 7.91 10.97 3.08
CA LEU A 217 8.97 10.36 2.31
C LEU A 217 9.69 11.41 1.46
N GLY A 218 10.98 11.20 1.23
CA GLY A 218 11.77 12.04 0.33
C GLY A 218 11.53 11.74 -1.14
N THR A 219 12.16 12.51 -2.02
CA THR A 219 11.97 12.47 -3.48
C THR A 219 12.13 11.09 -4.12
N CYS A 220 13.08 10.27 -3.66
CA CYS A 220 13.33 8.97 -4.29
C CYS A 220 12.17 7.98 -4.06
N HIS A 221 11.72 7.83 -2.81
CA HIS A 221 10.57 6.98 -2.47
C HIS A 221 9.27 7.50 -3.10
N GLU A 222 9.15 8.83 -3.22
CA GLU A 222 8.04 9.49 -3.91
C GLU A 222 7.96 9.10 -5.38
N ILE A 223 9.06 9.16 -6.13
CA ILE A 223 9.08 8.73 -7.53
C ILE A 223 8.80 7.21 -7.63
N GLY A 224 9.30 6.42 -6.68
CA GLY A 224 8.97 4.98 -6.58
C GLY A 224 7.47 4.74 -6.42
N TYR A 225 6.81 5.54 -5.58
CA TYR A 225 5.36 5.50 -5.40
C TYR A 225 4.61 5.88 -6.68
N ILE A 226 5.01 6.95 -7.37
CA ILE A 226 4.39 7.38 -8.64
C ILE A 226 4.36 6.20 -9.62
N SER A 227 5.51 5.53 -9.81
CA SER A 227 5.60 4.37 -10.69
C SER A 227 4.69 3.20 -10.25
N ALA A 228 4.57 2.96 -8.95
CA ALA A 228 3.71 1.90 -8.41
C ALA A 228 2.22 2.25 -8.56
N CYS A 229 1.84 3.49 -8.28
CA CYS A 229 0.49 4.02 -8.42
C CYS A 229 0.00 3.96 -9.87
N GLU A 230 0.80 4.41 -10.83
CA GLU A 230 0.47 4.33 -12.27
C GLU A 230 0.36 2.89 -12.76
N ALA A 231 1.18 1.98 -12.23
CA ALA A 231 1.07 0.55 -12.54
C ALA A 231 -0.23 -0.05 -11.98
N ALA A 232 -0.61 0.33 -10.75
CA ALA A 232 -1.85 -0.11 -10.12
C ALA A 232 -3.09 0.38 -10.89
N GLN A 233 -3.10 1.66 -11.33
CA GLN A 233 -4.21 2.22 -12.11
C GLN A 233 -4.44 1.51 -13.44
N ARG A 234 -3.37 1.08 -14.13
CA ARG A 234 -3.49 0.34 -15.40
C ARG A 234 -4.11 -1.05 -15.25
N GLY A 235 -4.02 -1.65 -14.07
CA GLY A 235 -4.51 -3.01 -13.80
C GLY A 235 -5.92 -3.09 -13.20
N GLN A 236 -6.49 -1.98 -12.74
CA GLN A 236 -7.74 -2.00 -11.99
C GLN A 236 -8.98 -1.86 -12.87
N TYR A 237 -10.04 -2.61 -12.52
CA TYR A 237 -11.36 -2.52 -13.15
C TYR A 237 -12.15 -1.27 -12.73
N LEU A 238 -11.78 -0.65 -11.60
CA LEU A 238 -12.43 0.55 -11.08
C LEU A 238 -11.46 1.73 -11.18
N PRO A 239 -11.73 2.74 -12.03
CA PRO A 239 -10.86 3.89 -12.17
C PRO A 239 -10.94 4.75 -10.91
N CYS A 240 -9.85 4.77 -10.14
CA CYS A 240 -9.67 5.73 -9.05
C CYS A 240 -8.98 6.96 -9.63
N ASP A 241 -9.61 8.14 -9.52
CA ASP A 241 -8.98 9.42 -9.87
C ASP A 241 -7.99 9.82 -8.76
N VAL A 242 -6.89 9.07 -8.69
CA VAL A 242 -5.76 9.37 -7.81
C VAL A 242 -4.75 10.10 -8.66
N ASP A 243 -4.46 11.34 -8.29
CA ASP A 243 -3.32 12.04 -8.88
C ASP A 243 -2.03 11.43 -8.30
N CYS A 244 -1.50 10.41 -8.97
CA CYS A 244 -0.23 9.78 -8.60
C CYS A 244 0.89 10.84 -8.57
N SER A 245 0.81 11.87 -9.42
CA SER A 245 1.80 12.96 -9.54
C SER A 245 1.61 14.08 -8.53
N SER A 246 0.46 14.18 -7.86
CA SER A 246 0.26 15.12 -6.75
C SER A 246 1.22 14.89 -5.59
N ALA A 247 1.98 13.79 -5.64
CA ALA A 247 3.11 13.52 -4.79
C ALA A 247 4.28 14.52 -4.96
N GLN A 248 4.43 15.21 -6.11
CA GLN A 248 5.50 16.19 -6.30
C GLN A 248 5.36 17.38 -5.36
N SER A 249 6.30 17.52 -4.42
CA SER A 249 6.37 18.70 -3.58
C SER A 249 6.54 19.95 -4.47
N LEU A 250 5.54 20.83 -4.42
CA LEU A 250 5.54 22.15 -5.07
C LEU A 250 6.70 23.07 -4.60
N GLN A 251 7.54 22.62 -3.66
CA GLN A 251 8.66 23.39 -3.13
C GLN A 251 9.75 23.68 -4.16
N ALA A 252 9.87 22.88 -5.23
CA ALA A 252 10.80 23.19 -6.32
C ALA A 252 10.40 24.43 -7.13
N GLY A 253 9.11 24.83 -7.12
CA GLY A 253 8.60 25.96 -7.90
C GLY A 253 8.73 27.32 -7.21
N PHE A 254 8.70 27.38 -5.89
CA PHE A 254 8.72 28.66 -5.17
C PHE A 254 10.13 29.19 -4.90
N ALA A 255 11.14 28.32 -4.80
CA ALA A 255 12.53 28.73 -4.62
C ALA A 255 13.08 29.49 -5.84
N THR A 256 12.62 29.16 -7.05
CA THR A 256 13.04 29.84 -8.29
C THR A 256 12.38 31.21 -8.47
N LEU A 257 11.14 31.39 -8.00
CA LEU A 257 10.47 32.68 -8.01
C LEU A 257 11.08 33.65 -6.98
N ALA A 258 11.42 33.17 -5.79
CA ALA A 258 12.08 34.02 -4.79
C ALA A 258 13.47 34.49 -5.25
N ALA A 259 14.26 33.60 -5.89
CA ALA A 259 15.59 33.93 -6.40
C ALA A 259 15.56 34.95 -7.55
N THR A 260 14.56 34.88 -8.44
CA THR A 260 14.43 35.84 -9.54
C THR A 260 13.99 37.21 -9.06
N VAL A 261 13.07 37.29 -8.08
CA VAL A 261 12.67 38.57 -7.47
C VAL A 261 13.83 39.23 -6.71
N LEU A 262 14.62 38.45 -5.96
CA LEU A 262 15.80 38.97 -5.25
C LEU A 262 16.89 39.48 -6.20
N LEU A 263 17.14 38.75 -7.31
CA LEU A 263 18.05 39.23 -8.36
C LEU A 263 17.52 40.52 -9.01
N TYR A 264 16.22 40.60 -9.30
CA TYR A 264 15.64 41.81 -9.90
C TYR A 264 15.75 43.02 -8.98
N LEU A 265 15.58 42.85 -7.67
CA LEU A 265 15.74 43.92 -6.67
C LEU A 265 17.19 44.35 -6.45
N LEU A 266 18.19 43.53 -6.78
CA LEU A 266 19.61 43.89 -6.67
C LEU A 266 20.15 44.65 -7.90
N PHE A 267 19.41 44.64 -9.02
CA PHE A 267 19.81 45.30 -10.26
C PHE A 267 19.11 46.66 -10.49
N ILE A 268 18.19 47.06 -9.62
CA ILE A 268 17.54 48.39 -9.59
C ILE A 268 18.24 49.24 -8.53
#